data_AF-A0A314ZXC7-F1
#
_entry.id   AF-A0A314ZXC7-F1
#
_cell.length_a   1.000
_cell.length_b   1.000
_cell.length_c   1.000
_cell.angle_alpha   90.00
_cell.angle_beta   90.00
_cell.angle_gamma   90.00
#
_symmetry.space_group_name_H-M   'P 1'
#
loop_
_entity.id
_entity.type
_entity.pdbx_description
1 polymer ?
#
loop_
_entity_poly.entity_id
_entity_poly.type
_entity_poly.pdbx_seq_one_letter_code
_entity_poly.pdbx_strand_id
1 'polypeptide(L)'
;MVKERNIFISHSWAYDGHYSGLTGMLDKRQRFKYKNYSVPRNSPIHRCKSDQDLCEAIERKIRSCECVIIMAGVYSTHSKWINKEI
;
A
#
# COMPACT_ATOMS: atom_id res chain seq x y z
N MET A 1 9.16 20.37 -14.91
CA MET A 1 8.91 18.91 -15.07
C MET A 1 8.27 18.38 -13.79
N VAL A 2 7.19 17.60 -13.86
CA VAL A 2 6.57 16.96 -12.68
C VAL A 2 7.43 15.75 -12.28
N LYS A 3 7.96 15.74 -11.05
CA LYS A 3 8.75 14.62 -10.53
C LYS A 3 7.82 13.45 -10.20
N GLU A 4 8.15 12.26 -10.68
CA GLU A 4 7.48 11.03 -10.27
C GLU A 4 7.89 10.64 -8.85
N ARG A 5 6.92 10.23 -8.01
CA ARG A 5 7.16 9.80 -6.63
C ARG A 5 6.88 8.32 -6.44
N ASN A 6 7.76 7.61 -5.73
CA ASN A 6 7.45 6.25 -5.30
C ASN A 6 6.61 6.29 -4.02
N ILE A 7 5.40 5.73 -4.06
CA ILE A 7 4.45 5.81 -2.94
C ILE A 7 3.99 4.41 -2.53
N PHE A 8 3.94 4.19 -1.23
CA PHE A 8 3.31 3.01 -0.62
C PHE A 8 2.02 3.43 0.09
N ILE A 9 0.88 2.83 -0.25
CA ILE A 9 -0.40 3.08 0.41
C ILE A 9 -0.72 1.87 1.29
N SER A 10 -0.61 2.05 2.59
CA SER A 10 -1.01 1.04 3.58
C SER A 10 -2.53 1.04 3.69
N HIS A 11 -3.15 -0.10 3.38
CA HIS A 11 -4.58 -0.32 3.37
C HIS A 11 -4.89 -1.78 3.74
N SER A 12 -6.10 -2.04 4.22
CA SER A 12 -6.61 -3.40 4.41
C SER A 12 -7.37 -3.85 3.15
N TRP A 13 -7.21 -5.11 2.77
CA TRP A 13 -7.97 -5.72 1.68
C TRP A 13 -9.48 -5.76 1.93
N ALA A 14 -9.92 -5.71 3.19
CA ALA A 14 -11.34 -5.63 3.53
C ALA A 14 -11.98 -4.31 3.07
N TYR A 15 -11.17 -3.28 2.81
CA TYR A 15 -11.61 -1.94 2.41
C TYR A 15 -11.05 -1.52 1.04
N ASP A 16 -11.05 -2.45 0.09
CA ASP A 16 -10.54 -2.24 -1.29
C ASP A 16 -11.24 -1.06 -2.01
N GLY A 17 -12.51 -0.79 -1.67
CA GLY A 17 -13.25 0.38 -2.18
C GLY A 17 -12.63 1.73 -1.78
N HIS A 18 -12.08 1.84 -0.57
CA HIS A 18 -11.42 3.06 -0.12
C HIS A 18 -10.06 3.23 -0.80
N TYR A 19 -9.32 2.14 -0.94
CA TYR A 19 -8.04 2.12 -1.64
C TYR A 19 -8.20 2.53 -3.10
N SER A 20 -9.13 1.89 -3.82
CA SER A 20 -9.42 2.18 -5.23
C SER A 20 -9.96 3.61 -5.44
N GLY A 21 -10.76 4.12 -4.50
CA GLY A 21 -11.19 5.51 -4.49
C GLY A 21 -10.01 6.49 -4.41
N LEU A 22 -9.08 6.27 -3.47
CA LEU A 22 -7.89 7.10 -3.31
C LEU A 22 -6.99 7.03 -4.55
N THR A 23 -6.66 5.84 -5.05
CA THR A 23 -5.82 5.70 -6.25
C THR A 23 -6.48 6.37 -7.44
N GLY A 24 -7.79 6.20 -7.62
CA GLY A 24 -8.55 6.87 -8.68
C GLY A 24 -8.52 8.40 -8.59
N MET A 25 -8.49 8.97 -7.38
CA MET A 25 -8.30 10.42 -7.19
C MET A 25 -6.88 10.87 -7.54
N LEU A 26 -5.86 10.09 -7.15
CA LEU A 26 -4.45 10.39 -7.45
C LEU A 26 -4.19 10.29 -8.96
N ASP A 27 -4.73 9.28 -9.63
CA ASP A 27 -4.55 9.04 -11.06
C ASP A 27 -5.17 10.15 -11.93
N LYS A 28 -6.26 10.77 -11.44
CA LYS A 28 -6.92 11.91 -12.12
C LYS A 28 -6.15 13.23 -11.99
N ARG A 29 -5.10 13.30 -11.16
CA ARG A 29 -4.40 14.54 -10.86
C ARG A 29 -3.25 14.78 -11.85
N GLN A 30 -3.48 15.62 -12.86
CA GLN A 30 -2.50 15.92 -13.93
C GLN A 30 -1.10 16.35 -13.45
N ARG A 31 -0.99 17.02 -12.29
CA ARG A 31 0.30 17.49 -11.75
C ARG A 31 0.90 16.57 -10.69
N PHE A 32 0.41 15.34 -10.59
CA PHE A 32 0.89 14.34 -9.64
C PHE A 32 1.24 13.06 -10.39
N LYS A 33 2.54 12.79 -10.54
CA LYS A 33 3.04 11.54 -11.10
C LYS A 33 3.56 10.68 -9.96
N TYR A 34 3.15 9.43 -9.91
CA TYR A 34 3.61 8.51 -8.88
C TYR A 34 3.65 7.08 -9.39
N LYS A 35 4.51 6.27 -8.79
CA LYS A 35 4.55 4.83 -8.95
C LYS A 35 4.03 4.20 -7.67
N ASN A 36 3.04 3.33 -7.83
CA ASN A 36 2.34 2.69 -6.73
C ASN A 36 3.03 1.38 -6.33
N TYR A 37 3.58 1.31 -5.12
CA TYR A 37 4.28 0.13 -4.58
C TYR A 37 3.42 -0.70 -3.61
N SER A 38 2.15 -0.34 -3.44
CA SER A 38 1.20 -1.00 -2.53
C SER A 38 1.01 -2.48 -2.86
N VAL A 39 0.35 -3.20 -1.95
CA VAL A 39 -0.01 -4.62 -2.11
C VAL A 39 -1.53 -4.74 -2.15
N PRO A 40 -2.18 -4.46 -3.30
CA PRO A 40 -3.62 -4.64 -3.43
C PRO A 40 -3.99 -6.13 -3.53
N ARG A 41 -5.23 -6.46 -3.21
CA ARG A 41 -5.73 -7.85 -3.20
C ARG A 41 -5.55 -8.57 -4.54
N ASN A 42 -5.63 -7.84 -5.65
CA ASN A 42 -5.46 -8.38 -7.00
C ASN A 42 -4.00 -8.55 -7.44
N SER A 43 -3.04 -8.02 -6.67
CA SER A 43 -1.60 -8.17 -6.90
C SER A 43 -0.86 -8.42 -5.57
N PRO A 44 -1.16 -9.54 -4.89
CA PRO A 44 -0.53 -9.86 -3.61
C PRO A 44 0.95 -10.24 -3.79
N ILE A 45 1.70 -10.23 -2.69
CA ILE A 45 3.08 -10.74 -2.71
C ILE A 45 3.04 -12.27 -2.82
N HIS A 46 3.50 -12.78 -3.95
CA HIS A 46 3.58 -14.22 -4.18
C HIS A 46 4.85 -14.82 -3.53
N ARG A 47 4.76 -16.08 -3.09
CA ARG A 47 5.87 -16.90 -2.59
C ARG A 47 6.46 -16.52 -1.22
N CYS A 48 5.64 -16.00 -0.31
CA CYS A 48 6.01 -15.96 1.11
C CYS A 48 5.69 -17.32 1.74
N LYS A 49 6.68 -17.96 2.37
CA LYS A 49 6.51 -19.25 3.07
C LYS A 49 6.23 -19.05 4.55
N SER A 50 6.68 -17.91 5.07
CA SER A 50 6.40 -17.47 6.42
C SER A 50 5.87 -16.04 6.39
N ASP A 51 5.25 -15.69 7.50
CA ASP A 51 4.86 -14.33 7.77
C ASP A 51 6.04 -13.34 7.88
N GLN A 52 7.21 -13.83 8.28
CA GLN A 52 8.42 -13.02 8.33
C GLN A 52 8.87 -12.65 6.91
N ASP A 53 8.79 -13.60 5.96
CA ASP A 53 9.10 -13.35 4.55
C ASP A 53 8.18 -12.27 3.97
N LEU A 54 6.92 -12.25 4.43
CA LEU A 54 5.94 -11.27 4.02
C LEU A 54 6.27 -9.88 4.57
N CYS A 55 6.59 -9.77 5.85
CA CYS A 55 7.06 -8.54 6.47
C CYS A 55 8.30 -7.99 5.76
N GLU A 56 9.32 -8.83 5.50
CA GLU A 56 10.53 -8.43 4.80
C GLU A 56 10.26 -7.99 3.35
N ALA A 57 9.30 -8.61 2.66
CA ALA A 57 8.91 -8.22 1.32
C ALA A 57 8.18 -6.86 1.30
N ILE A 58 7.28 -6.61 2.26
CA ILE A 58 6.61 -5.33 2.44
C ILE A 58 7.62 -4.24 2.81
N GLU A 59 8.55 -4.53 3.73
CA GLU A 59 9.58 -3.59 4.17
C GLU A 59 10.47 -3.17 3.00
N ARG A 60 10.88 -4.12 2.13
CA ARG A 60 11.63 -3.81 0.90
C ARG A 60 10.88 -2.89 -0.06
N LYS A 61 9.55 -3.06 -0.19
CA LYS A 61 8.70 -2.15 -0.96
C LYS A 61 8.68 -0.75 -0.34
N ILE A 62 8.47 -0.64 0.97
CA ILE A 62 8.44 0.64 1.70
C ILE A 62 9.79 1.37 1.60
N ARG A 63 10.92 0.65 1.76
CA ARG A 63 12.28 1.21 1.63
C ARG A 63 12.57 1.79 0.24
N SER A 64 11.84 1.32 -0.79
CA SER A 64 11.95 1.83 -2.16
C SER A 64 11.05 3.06 -2.41
N CYS A 65 10.27 3.49 -1.42
CA CYS A 65 9.32 4.59 -1.52
C CYS A 65 9.84 5.90 -0.92
N GLU A 66 9.43 7.01 -1.51
CA GLU A 66 9.69 8.36 -0.99
C GLU A 66 8.59 8.83 -0.02
N CYS A 67 7.41 8.22 -0.09
CA CYS A 67 6.27 8.58 0.74
C CYS A 67 5.43 7.35 1.10
N VAL A 68 4.92 7.33 2.33
CA VAL A 68 4.01 6.32 2.84
C VAL A 68 2.69 7.00 3.23
N ILE A 69 1.58 6.51 2.71
CA ILE A 69 0.23 6.96 3.04
C ILE A 69 -0.44 5.88 3.89
N ILE A 70 -0.96 6.27 5.06
CA ILE A 70 -1.58 5.40 6.05
C ILE A 70 -3.06 5.79 6.15
N MET A 71 -3.98 4.91 5.73
CA MET A 71 -5.43 5.22 5.67
C MET A 71 -6.13 5.14 7.04
N ALA A 72 -6.12 6.24 7.80
CA ALA A 72 -6.78 6.37 9.10
C ALA A 72 -8.29 6.09 9.01
N GLY A 73 -8.78 5.08 9.74
CA GLY A 73 -10.16 4.57 9.67
C GLY A 73 -10.23 3.05 9.55
N VAL A 74 -9.19 2.44 8.99
CA VAL A 74 -8.98 0.97 8.96
C VAL A 74 -8.31 0.47 10.26
N TYR A 75 -7.60 1.35 10.97
CA TYR A 75 -6.69 0.99 12.06
C TYR A 75 -7.33 0.87 13.45
N SER A 76 -8.61 1.20 13.65
CA SER A 76 -9.22 1.21 14.99
C SER A 76 -9.77 -0.13 15.47
N THR A 77 -9.97 -1.13 14.60
CA THR A 77 -10.61 -2.40 15.01
C THR A 77 -9.77 -3.65 14.84
N HIS A 78 -8.74 -3.72 13.99
CA HIS A 78 -7.93 -4.94 13.81
C HIS A 78 -6.42 -4.66 13.90
N SER A 79 -5.97 -4.36 15.12
CA SER A 79 -4.56 -4.30 15.54
C SER A 79 -3.91 -5.70 15.63
N LYS A 80 -3.96 -6.46 14.54
CA LYS A 80 -3.07 -7.61 14.28
C LYS A 80 -2.46 -7.62 12.87
N TRP A 81 -2.88 -6.75 11.96
CA TRP A 81 -2.51 -6.82 10.54
C TRP A 81 -1.75 -5.58 10.03
N ILE A 82 -1.28 -4.78 10.98
CA ILE A 82 0.09 -4.24 10.95
C ILE A 82 1.10 -5.29 11.46
N ASN A 83 0.65 -6.50 11.84
CA ASN A 83 1.52 -7.56 12.36
C ASN A 83 1.60 -8.82 11.48
N LYS A 84 0.89 -8.88 10.34
CA LYS A 84 0.97 -9.83 9.20
C LYS A 84 -0.08 -9.35 8.18
N GLU A 85 -0.42 -10.02 7.07
CA GLU A 85 -1.41 -9.53 6.04
C GLU A 85 -2.68 -10.46 5.80
N ILE A 86 -3.85 -10.25 6.46
CA ILE A 86 -5.20 -10.91 6.38
C ILE A 86 -6.23 -10.09 7.18
#